data_AF-A0A4Q2V1F4-F1
#
_entry.id   AF-A0A4Q2V1F4-F1
#
_cell.length_a   1.000
_cell.length_b   1.000
_cell.length_c   1.000
_cell.angle_alpha   90.00
_cell.angle_beta   90.00
_cell.angle_gamma   90.00
#
_symmetry.space_group_name_H-M   'P 1'
#
loop_
_entity.id
_entity.type
_entity.pdbx_description
1 polymer ?
#
loop_
_entity_poly.entity_id
_entity_poly.type
_entity_poly.pdbx_seq_one_letter_code
_entity_poly.pdbx_strand_id
1 'polypeptide(L)'
;MVSLRRVQEARTKVLNVEAFDVATVRRMVNFMYTEEYEVGYVHEASGSATGHETERTEVTEALLCHVRVNAIADYYNVPKLTQLANSKIQSILQDSWLAESFSHVVKEASVSTGDVALHDIITSTAAYHIEELVEFQSFADLEVMSEFVIQVLRSCARRIRDIESQLQYIQSVCKKEAVRADRVIGNIDHCLRTLSTCSNDLVVIQGELS
;
A
#
# COMPACT_ATOMS: atom_id res chain seq x y z
N MET A 1 -34.44 -38.51 11.26
CA MET A 1 -33.23 -39.16 11.82
C MET A 1 -32.03 -38.71 10.97
N VAL A 2 -31.43 -37.56 11.31
CA VAL A 2 -30.26 -37.03 10.57
C VAL A 2 -29.03 -37.50 11.32
N SER A 3 -28.29 -38.41 10.70
CA SER A 3 -27.05 -38.95 11.25
C SER A 3 -25.97 -37.88 11.19
N LEU A 4 -25.56 -37.38 12.36
CA LEU A 4 -24.35 -36.57 12.55
C LEU A 4 -23.17 -37.43 12.10
N ARG A 5 -22.75 -37.31 10.84
CA ARG A 5 -21.47 -37.85 10.36
C ARG A 5 -20.37 -37.19 11.19
N ARG A 6 -19.91 -37.90 12.23
CA ARG A 6 -18.68 -37.57 12.95
C ARG A 6 -17.56 -37.55 11.92
N VAL A 7 -16.89 -36.41 11.80
CA VAL A 7 -15.66 -36.23 11.01
C VAL A 7 -14.61 -37.27 11.45
N GLN A 8 -13.98 -37.94 10.49
CA GLN A 8 -13.07 -39.07 10.72
C GLN A 8 -11.85 -38.65 11.55
N GLU A 9 -11.44 -37.39 11.39
CA GLU A 9 -10.35 -36.71 12.08
C GLU A 9 -10.53 -36.72 13.60
N ALA A 10 -11.76 -36.55 14.09
CA ALA A 10 -12.08 -36.60 15.51
C ALA A 10 -11.87 -38.01 16.12
N ARG A 11 -11.88 -39.06 15.28
CA ARG A 11 -11.66 -40.45 15.69
C ARG A 11 -10.19 -40.84 15.58
N THR A 12 -9.52 -40.42 14.50
CA THR A 12 -8.11 -40.76 14.26
C THR A 12 -7.16 -39.90 15.08
N LYS A 13 -7.60 -38.71 15.54
CA LYS A 13 -6.74 -37.66 16.11
C LYS A 13 -5.62 -37.23 15.17
N VAL A 14 -5.83 -37.43 13.86
CA VAL A 14 -4.90 -37.08 12.79
C VAL A 14 -5.66 -36.23 11.78
N LEU A 15 -5.17 -35.02 11.55
CA LEU A 15 -5.60 -34.14 10.47
C LEU A 15 -4.58 -34.25 9.33
N ASN A 16 -5.02 -34.70 8.17
CA ASN A 16 -4.16 -34.77 6.98
C ASN A 16 -4.32 -33.48 6.17
N VAL A 17 -3.20 -32.83 5.82
CA VAL A 17 -3.18 -31.57 5.07
C VAL A 17 -2.46 -31.81 3.75
N GLU A 18 -3.22 -31.88 2.65
CA GLU A 18 -2.68 -32.20 1.32
C GLU A 18 -2.60 -30.98 0.39
N ALA A 19 -3.41 -29.95 0.64
CA ALA A 19 -3.51 -28.77 -0.21
C ALA A 19 -2.37 -27.76 -0.05
N PHE A 20 -1.52 -27.93 0.98
CA PHE A 20 -0.47 -26.98 1.34
C PHE A 20 0.86 -27.69 1.58
N ASP A 21 1.95 -27.04 1.20
CA ASP A 21 3.29 -27.55 1.45
C ASP A 21 3.64 -27.53 2.95
N VAL A 22 4.61 -28.38 3.32
CA VAL A 22 5.02 -28.56 4.71
C VAL A 22 5.54 -27.26 5.34
N ALA A 23 6.19 -26.39 4.58
CA ALA A 23 6.73 -25.14 5.12
C ALA A 23 5.60 -24.15 5.45
N THR A 24 4.60 -24.04 4.57
CA THR A 24 3.38 -23.23 4.82
C THR A 24 2.60 -23.74 6.02
N VAL A 25 2.39 -25.06 6.13
CA VAL A 25 1.74 -25.66 7.30
C VAL A 25 2.53 -25.38 8.57
N ARG A 26 3.86 -25.51 8.53
CA ARG A 26 4.72 -25.21 9.69
C ARG A 26 4.60 -23.76 10.14
N ARG A 27 4.52 -22.79 9.22
CA ARG A 27 4.33 -21.37 9.55
C ARG A 27 3.00 -21.11 10.23
N MET A 28 1.91 -21.73 9.74
CA MET A 28 0.61 -21.66 10.42
C MET A 28 0.69 -22.25 11.83
N VAL A 29 1.30 -23.42 11.99
CA VAL A 29 1.46 -24.04 13.32
C VAL A 29 2.30 -23.17 14.25
N ASN A 30 3.44 -22.64 13.78
CA ASN A 30 4.27 -21.73 14.58
C ASN A 30 3.45 -20.54 15.08
N PHE A 31 2.69 -19.89 14.18
CA PHE A 31 1.80 -18.80 14.55
C PHE A 31 0.80 -19.18 15.64
N MET A 32 0.21 -20.38 15.59
CA MET A 32 -0.72 -20.83 16.64
C MET A 32 -0.08 -20.93 18.03
N TYR A 33 1.23 -21.13 18.10
CA TYR A 33 1.97 -21.20 19.36
C TYR A 33 2.63 -19.89 19.78
N THR A 34 3.03 -19.04 18.83
CA THR A 34 3.87 -17.85 19.10
C THR A 34 3.22 -16.53 18.69
N GLU A 35 2.05 -16.56 18.07
CA GLU A 35 1.39 -15.42 17.41
C GLU A 35 2.24 -14.76 16.30
N GLU A 36 3.29 -15.44 15.84
CA GLU A 36 4.22 -14.97 14.82
C GLU A 36 4.66 -16.09 13.88
N TYR A 37 5.12 -15.72 12.69
CA TYR A 37 5.81 -16.64 11.79
C TYR A 37 6.88 -15.91 10.97
N GLU A 38 7.91 -16.66 10.58
CA GLU A 38 9.02 -16.13 9.78
C GLU A 38 9.13 -16.87 8.45
N VAL A 39 9.61 -16.14 7.44
CA VAL A 39 10.06 -16.72 6.19
C VAL A 39 11.58 -16.69 6.25
N GLY A 40 12.18 -17.86 6.48
CA GLY A 40 13.63 -17.97 6.50
C GLY A 40 14.19 -17.71 5.11
N TYR A 41 15.05 -16.71 4.98
CA TYR A 41 15.91 -16.55 3.80
C TYR A 41 16.95 -17.67 3.83
N VAL A 42 16.94 -18.55 2.83
CA VAL A 42 18.00 -19.55 2.68
C VAL A 42 19.25 -18.81 2.17
N HIS A 43 19.97 -18.19 3.10
CA HIS A 43 21.29 -17.65 2.79
C HIS A 43 22.28 -18.82 2.84
N GLU A 44 22.18 -19.73 1.87
CA GLU A 44 23.30 -20.63 1.60
C GLU A 44 24.40 -19.76 0.98
N ALA A 45 25.43 -19.51 1.80
CA ALA A 45 26.60 -18.74 1.45
C ALA A 45 27.33 -19.39 0.25
N SER A 46 26.87 -19.11 -0.95
CA SER A 46 27.61 -19.37 -2.17
C SER A 46 28.10 -18.04 -2.69
N GLY A 47 29.37 -17.74 -2.40
CA GLY A 47 30.08 -16.59 -2.94
C GLY A 47 30.12 -16.68 -4.46
N SER A 48 29.16 -16.02 -5.11
CA SER A 48 29.12 -15.84 -6.56
C SER A 48 28.81 -14.37 -6.85
N ALA A 49 29.43 -13.83 -7.89
CA ALA A 49 29.38 -12.41 -8.28
C ALA A 49 28.01 -11.96 -8.86
N THR A 50 26.91 -12.59 -8.45
CA THR A 50 25.54 -12.47 -9.00
C THR A 50 24.54 -11.86 -8.01
N GLY A 51 25.00 -11.03 -7.06
CA GLY A 51 24.18 -10.55 -5.92
C GLY A 51 22.81 -9.97 -6.27
N HIS A 52 22.68 -9.28 -7.41
CA HIS A 52 21.41 -8.67 -7.84
C HIS A 52 20.32 -9.66 -8.31
N GLU A 53 20.69 -10.83 -8.86
CA GLU A 53 19.71 -11.85 -9.27
C GLU A 53 19.25 -12.69 -8.08
N THR A 54 20.17 -12.99 -7.17
CA THR A 54 19.89 -13.67 -5.91
C THR A 54 18.89 -12.87 -5.07
N GLU A 55 19.12 -11.56 -4.90
CA GLU A 55 18.24 -10.67 -4.11
C GLU A 55 16.83 -10.55 -4.70
N ARG A 56 16.67 -10.43 -6.03
CA ARG A 56 15.34 -10.41 -6.69
C ARG A 56 14.58 -11.72 -6.50
N THR A 57 15.29 -12.84 -6.56
CA THR A 57 14.70 -14.17 -6.36
C THR A 57 14.24 -14.32 -4.90
N GLU A 58 15.02 -13.83 -3.94
CA GLU A 58 14.67 -13.84 -2.52
C GLU A 58 13.41 -13.01 -2.22
N VAL A 59 13.28 -11.80 -2.78
CA VAL A 59 12.07 -10.96 -2.61
C VAL A 59 10.82 -11.66 -3.19
N THR A 60 10.95 -12.25 -4.38
CA THR A 60 9.84 -12.95 -5.04
C THR A 60 9.35 -14.13 -4.19
N GLU A 61 10.27 -14.98 -3.72
CA GLU A 61 9.90 -16.14 -2.90
C GLU A 61 9.36 -15.72 -1.52
N ALA A 62 9.88 -14.63 -0.94
CA ALA A 62 9.35 -14.08 0.30
C ALA A 62 7.89 -13.65 0.16
N LEU A 63 7.56 -12.91 -0.91
CA LEU A 63 6.18 -12.51 -1.21
C LEU A 63 5.28 -13.73 -1.40
N LEU A 64 5.69 -14.70 -2.22
CA LEU A 64 4.91 -15.91 -2.47
C LEU A 64 4.71 -16.73 -1.20
N CYS A 65 5.72 -16.83 -0.34
CA CYS A 65 5.59 -17.47 0.97
C CYS A 65 4.49 -16.82 1.82
N HIS A 66 4.42 -15.49 1.85
CA HIS A 66 3.37 -14.81 2.59
C HIS A 66 1.99 -14.97 1.97
N VAL A 67 1.87 -14.98 0.63
CA VAL A 67 0.60 -15.27 -0.06
C VAL A 67 0.11 -16.69 0.29
N ARG A 68 1.00 -17.70 0.30
CA ARG A 68 0.64 -19.06 0.70
C ARG A 68 0.23 -19.15 2.19
N VAL A 69 0.88 -18.36 3.06
CA VAL A 69 0.47 -18.26 4.46
C VAL A 69 -0.89 -17.58 4.62
N ASN A 70 -1.18 -16.54 3.83
CA ASN A 70 -2.52 -15.98 3.76
C ASN A 70 -3.54 -17.04 3.30
N ALA A 71 -3.25 -17.79 2.24
CA ALA A 71 -4.13 -18.81 1.69
C ALA A 71 -4.47 -19.93 2.69
N ILE A 72 -3.48 -20.47 3.42
CA ILE A 72 -3.75 -21.49 4.44
C ILE A 72 -4.56 -20.92 5.61
N ALA A 73 -4.31 -19.65 5.97
CA ALA A 73 -5.02 -18.97 7.04
C ALA A 73 -6.48 -18.68 6.66
N ASP A 74 -6.74 -18.28 5.41
CA ASP A 74 -8.08 -18.11 4.86
C ASP A 74 -8.82 -19.47 4.85
N TYR A 75 -8.17 -20.51 4.32
CA TYR A 75 -8.74 -21.86 4.21
C TYR A 75 -9.16 -22.45 5.58
N TYR A 76 -8.31 -22.32 6.60
CA TYR A 76 -8.62 -22.80 7.96
C TYR A 76 -9.32 -21.76 8.85
N ASN A 77 -9.68 -20.60 8.29
CA ASN A 77 -10.35 -19.50 8.98
C ASN A 77 -9.59 -19.04 10.25
N VAL A 78 -8.38 -18.52 10.05
CA VAL A 78 -7.46 -18.00 11.08
C VAL A 78 -7.23 -16.49 10.85
N PRO A 79 -8.17 -15.61 11.24
CA PRO A 79 -8.18 -14.21 10.80
C PRO A 79 -6.97 -13.38 11.24
N LYS A 80 -6.39 -13.67 12.41
CA LYS A 80 -5.19 -12.96 12.85
C LYS A 80 -3.97 -13.29 11.99
N LEU A 81 -3.91 -14.50 11.44
CA LEU A 81 -2.82 -14.93 10.56
C LEU A 81 -2.99 -14.35 9.15
N THR A 82 -4.23 -14.27 8.62
CA THR A 82 -4.47 -13.55 7.35
C THR A 82 -4.07 -12.09 7.47
N GLN A 83 -4.45 -11.42 8.57
CA GLN A 83 -4.05 -10.04 8.85
C GLN A 83 -2.52 -9.86 8.91
N LEU A 84 -1.83 -10.71 9.66
CA LEU A 84 -0.37 -10.65 9.77
C LEU A 84 0.31 -10.89 8.42
N ALA A 85 -0.16 -11.86 7.63
CA ALA A 85 0.36 -12.12 6.30
C ALA A 85 0.15 -10.91 5.36
N ASN A 86 -1.02 -10.30 5.41
CA ASN A 86 -1.33 -9.11 4.62
C ASN A 86 -0.43 -7.93 4.98
N SER A 87 -0.20 -7.69 6.27
CA SER A 87 0.73 -6.63 6.71
C SER A 87 2.16 -6.88 6.21
N LYS A 88 2.64 -8.12 6.24
CA LYS A 88 3.98 -8.47 5.74
C LYS A 88 4.08 -8.32 4.23
N ILE A 89 3.07 -8.75 3.47
CA ILE A 89 3.00 -8.55 2.01
C ILE A 89 3.01 -7.05 1.68
N GLN A 90 2.16 -6.27 2.35
CA GLN A 90 2.07 -4.84 2.13
C GLN A 90 3.40 -4.13 2.41
N SER A 91 4.10 -4.48 3.49
CA SER A 91 5.42 -3.91 3.80
C SER A 91 6.41 -4.19 2.67
N ILE A 92 6.52 -5.45 2.23
CA ILE A 92 7.48 -5.81 1.17
C ILE A 92 7.15 -5.10 -0.15
N LEU A 93 5.88 -5.00 -0.52
CA LEU A 93 5.46 -4.28 -1.73
C LEU A 93 5.76 -2.77 -1.65
N GLN A 94 5.80 -2.18 -0.45
CA GLN A 94 6.14 -0.77 -0.23
C GLN A 94 7.65 -0.54 -0.21
N ASP A 95 8.40 -1.45 0.42
CA ASP A 95 9.84 -1.28 0.68
C ASP A 95 10.71 -1.77 -0.48
N SER A 96 10.27 -2.82 -1.20
CA SER A 96 11.05 -3.56 -2.20
C SER A 96 10.23 -3.88 -3.45
N TRP A 97 9.68 -2.84 -4.09
CA TRP A 97 8.87 -2.99 -5.30
C TRP A 97 9.64 -3.61 -6.47
N LEU A 98 9.07 -4.66 -7.08
CA LEU A 98 9.55 -5.32 -8.29
C LEU A 98 8.35 -5.75 -9.15
N ALA A 99 8.19 -5.15 -10.34
CA ALA A 99 7.06 -5.43 -11.24
C ALA A 99 6.94 -6.93 -11.62
N GLU A 100 8.08 -7.59 -11.87
CA GLU A 100 8.12 -9.02 -12.20
C GLU A 100 7.59 -9.88 -11.03
N SER A 101 8.11 -9.65 -9.82
CA SER A 101 7.68 -10.35 -8.60
C SER A 101 6.20 -10.11 -8.32
N PHE A 102 5.72 -8.89 -8.58
CA PHE A 102 4.32 -8.53 -8.39
C PHE A 102 3.37 -9.34 -9.31
N SER A 103 3.73 -9.56 -10.57
CA SER A 103 2.93 -10.41 -11.48
C SER A 103 2.77 -11.84 -10.93
N HIS A 104 3.80 -12.40 -10.30
CA HIS A 104 3.71 -13.70 -9.64
C HIS A 104 2.76 -13.67 -8.44
N VAL A 105 2.79 -12.61 -7.64
CA VAL A 105 1.87 -12.41 -6.50
C VAL A 105 0.41 -12.34 -6.96
N VAL A 106 0.12 -11.55 -8.01
CA VAL A 106 -1.24 -11.44 -8.57
C VAL A 106 -1.75 -12.81 -8.99
N LYS A 107 -0.92 -13.57 -9.72
CA LYS A 107 -1.29 -14.90 -10.21
C LYS A 107 -1.55 -15.88 -9.06
N GLU A 108 -0.65 -15.95 -8.07
CA GLU A 108 -0.77 -16.86 -6.94
C GLU A 108 -1.99 -16.51 -6.07
N ALA A 109 -2.18 -15.24 -5.72
CA ALA A 109 -3.29 -14.81 -4.86
C ALA A 109 -4.65 -15.04 -5.53
N SER A 110 -4.73 -14.88 -6.85
CA SER A 110 -5.96 -15.11 -7.62
C SER A 110 -6.47 -16.55 -7.58
N VAL A 111 -5.59 -17.52 -7.39
CA VAL A 111 -5.95 -18.96 -7.41
C VAL A 111 -5.96 -19.61 -6.03
N SER A 112 -5.25 -19.04 -5.06
CA SER A 112 -4.98 -19.69 -3.76
C SER A 112 -5.84 -19.19 -2.62
N THR A 113 -6.41 -17.99 -2.69
CA THR A 113 -7.09 -17.36 -1.54
C THR A 113 -8.29 -16.49 -1.95
N GLY A 114 -9.33 -16.54 -1.12
CA GLY A 114 -10.50 -15.68 -1.22
C GLY A 114 -10.41 -14.41 -0.38
N ASP A 115 -9.27 -14.16 0.28
CA ASP A 115 -9.10 -13.04 1.21
C ASP A 115 -9.22 -11.68 0.51
N VAL A 116 -10.36 -11.02 0.74
CA VAL A 116 -10.70 -9.73 0.13
C VAL A 116 -9.67 -8.65 0.48
N ALA A 117 -9.11 -8.68 1.70
CA ALA A 117 -8.14 -7.68 2.12
C ALA A 117 -6.83 -7.80 1.32
N LEU A 118 -6.36 -9.01 1.04
CA LEU A 118 -5.20 -9.21 0.17
C LEU A 118 -5.48 -8.76 -1.27
N HIS A 119 -6.65 -9.08 -1.82
CA HIS A 119 -7.05 -8.61 -3.16
C HIS A 119 -7.12 -7.08 -3.24
N ASP A 120 -7.61 -6.42 -2.19
CA ASP A 120 -7.61 -4.96 -2.08
C ASP A 120 -6.19 -4.38 -2.03
N ILE A 121 -5.26 -5.00 -1.29
CA ILE A 121 -3.84 -4.60 -1.27
C ILE A 121 -3.25 -4.71 -2.68
N ILE A 122 -3.39 -5.87 -3.33
CA ILE A 122 -2.81 -6.14 -4.65
C ILE A 122 -3.38 -5.15 -5.68
N THR A 123 -4.69 -4.97 -5.74
CA THR A 123 -5.31 -4.07 -6.74
C THR A 123 -5.00 -2.60 -6.48
N SER A 124 -4.81 -2.20 -5.22
CA SER A 124 -4.39 -0.84 -4.85
C SER A 124 -2.92 -0.60 -5.21
N THR A 125 -2.04 -1.57 -4.96
CA THR A 125 -0.63 -1.51 -5.37
C THR A 125 -0.49 -1.48 -6.89
N ALA A 126 -1.24 -2.32 -7.62
CA ALA A 126 -1.28 -2.29 -9.08
C ALA A 126 -1.73 -0.93 -9.61
N ALA A 127 -2.80 -0.37 -9.04
CA ALA A 127 -3.25 0.96 -9.40
C ALA A 127 -2.16 1.99 -9.12
N TYR A 128 -1.42 1.89 -8.00
CA TYR A 128 -0.34 2.80 -7.64
C TYR A 128 0.80 2.81 -8.68
N HIS A 129 1.24 1.63 -9.10
CA HIS A 129 2.32 1.42 -10.07
C HIS A 129 1.84 1.24 -11.51
N ILE A 130 0.60 1.67 -11.83
CA ILE A 130 -0.04 1.33 -13.11
C ILE A 130 0.74 1.82 -14.32
N GLU A 131 1.45 2.94 -14.21
CA GLU A 131 2.28 3.52 -15.27
C GLU A 131 3.42 2.58 -15.70
N GLU A 132 4.08 1.93 -14.74
CA GLU A 132 5.13 0.94 -15.00
C GLU A 132 4.53 -0.39 -15.48
N LEU A 133 3.42 -0.82 -14.84
CA LEU A 133 2.83 -2.14 -15.10
C LEU A 133 2.23 -2.28 -16.50
N VAL A 134 1.67 -1.22 -17.08
CA VAL A 134 1.11 -1.28 -18.45
C VAL A 134 2.17 -1.47 -19.52
N GLU A 135 3.44 -1.17 -19.23
CA GLU A 135 4.56 -1.40 -20.13
C GLU A 135 5.19 -2.80 -19.94
N PHE A 136 4.84 -3.51 -18.85
CA PHE A 136 5.47 -4.77 -18.48
C PHE A 136 4.73 -5.97 -19.06
N GLN A 137 5.39 -6.72 -19.96
CA GLN A 137 4.74 -7.80 -20.71
C GLN A 137 4.15 -8.91 -19.81
N SER A 138 4.83 -9.29 -18.73
CA SER A 138 4.33 -10.34 -17.83
C SER A 138 3.04 -9.95 -17.11
N PHE A 139 2.76 -8.65 -16.99
CA PHE A 139 1.51 -8.13 -16.44
C PHE A 139 0.40 -8.13 -17.51
N ALA A 140 0.73 -7.80 -18.77
CA ALA A 140 -0.21 -7.84 -19.89
C ALA A 140 -0.71 -9.26 -20.22
N ASP A 141 0.12 -10.28 -19.99
CA ASP A 141 -0.16 -11.69 -20.30
C ASP A 141 -0.96 -12.42 -19.19
N LEU A 142 -1.42 -11.73 -18.15
CA LEU A 142 -2.18 -12.35 -17.06
C LEU A 142 -3.56 -12.84 -17.54
N GLU A 143 -3.75 -14.16 -17.66
CA GLU A 143 -5.05 -14.76 -18.07
C GLU A 143 -6.21 -14.50 -17.08
N VAL A 144 -5.93 -13.99 -15.88
CA VAL A 144 -6.90 -13.79 -14.78
C VAL A 144 -7.78 -12.53 -14.96
N MET A 145 -7.70 -11.86 -16.11
CA MET A 145 -7.91 -10.40 -16.21
C MET A 145 -9.36 -9.87 -16.21
N SER A 146 -10.43 -10.64 -16.00
CA SER A 146 -11.77 -10.01 -16.02
C SER A 146 -12.05 -9.20 -14.74
N GLU A 147 -12.11 -9.82 -13.57
CA GLU A 147 -12.42 -9.10 -12.33
C GLU A 147 -11.23 -8.28 -11.82
N PHE A 148 -10.01 -8.82 -11.92
CA PHE A 148 -8.79 -8.13 -11.46
C PHE A 148 -8.61 -6.76 -12.14
N VAL A 149 -8.74 -6.70 -13.47
CA VAL A 149 -8.57 -5.43 -14.23
C VAL A 149 -9.65 -4.44 -13.85
N ILE A 150 -10.90 -4.89 -13.69
CA ILE A 150 -11.98 -4.01 -13.26
C ILE A 150 -11.65 -3.42 -11.88
N GLN A 151 -11.12 -4.21 -10.95
CA GLN A 151 -10.70 -3.71 -9.64
C GLN A 151 -9.52 -2.72 -9.73
N VAL A 152 -8.54 -2.98 -10.59
CA VAL A 152 -7.44 -2.04 -10.84
C VAL A 152 -7.97 -0.73 -11.42
N LEU A 153 -8.87 -0.77 -12.41
CA LEU A 153 -9.51 0.43 -12.98
C LEU A 153 -10.33 1.20 -11.92
N ARG A 154 -11.08 0.50 -11.07
CA ARG A 154 -11.80 1.11 -9.93
C ARG A 154 -10.83 1.78 -8.96
N SER A 155 -9.70 1.14 -8.66
CA SER A 155 -8.65 1.69 -7.80
C SER A 155 -7.98 2.91 -8.43
N CYS A 156 -7.68 2.91 -9.73
CA CYS A 156 -7.21 4.09 -10.47
C CYS A 156 -8.22 5.24 -10.40
N ALA A 157 -9.51 4.95 -10.63
CA ALA A 157 -10.57 5.96 -10.54
C ALA A 157 -10.70 6.56 -9.13
N ARG A 158 -10.52 5.75 -8.06
CA ARG A 158 -10.44 6.25 -6.67
C ARG A 158 -9.25 7.19 -6.50
N ARG A 159 -8.05 6.77 -6.92
CA ARG A 159 -6.83 7.57 -6.84
C ARG A 159 -6.97 8.92 -7.55
N ILE A 160 -7.54 8.94 -8.76
CA ILE A 160 -7.77 10.18 -9.51
C ILE A 160 -8.68 11.13 -8.72
N ARG A 161 -9.81 10.64 -8.18
CA ARG A 161 -10.72 11.46 -7.36
C ARG A 161 -10.04 12.00 -6.09
N ASP A 162 -9.20 11.19 -5.45
CA ASP A 162 -8.46 11.61 -4.26
C ASP A 162 -7.46 12.72 -4.58
N ILE A 163 -6.73 12.60 -5.69
CA ILE A 163 -5.81 13.62 -6.19
C ILE A 163 -6.56 14.90 -6.54
N GLU A 164 -7.67 14.81 -7.28
CA GLU A 164 -8.52 15.96 -7.61
C GLU A 164 -9.02 16.69 -6.35
N SER A 165 -9.43 15.93 -5.33
CA SER A 165 -9.89 16.48 -4.05
C SER A 165 -8.76 17.21 -3.31
N GLN A 166 -7.55 16.64 -3.29
CA GLN A 166 -6.36 17.28 -2.71
C GLN A 166 -5.98 18.55 -3.46
N LEU A 167 -6.02 18.54 -4.80
CA LEU A 167 -5.77 19.72 -5.63
C LEU A 167 -6.76 20.85 -5.34
N GLN A 168 -8.05 20.54 -5.26
CA GLN A 168 -9.08 21.52 -4.91
C GLN A 168 -8.87 22.11 -3.51
N TYR A 169 -8.52 21.25 -2.54
CA TYR A 169 -8.19 21.70 -1.19
C TYR A 169 -7.03 22.68 -1.19
N ILE A 170 -5.90 22.31 -1.81
CA ILE A 170 -4.69 23.16 -1.90
C ILE A 170 -5.01 24.48 -2.61
N GLN A 171 -5.71 24.45 -3.74
CA GLN A 171 -6.13 25.66 -4.45
C GLN A 171 -6.97 26.59 -3.56
N SER A 172 -7.88 26.04 -2.75
CA SER A 172 -8.70 26.83 -1.83
C SER A 172 -7.87 27.52 -0.73
N VAL A 173 -6.84 26.82 -0.22
CA VAL A 173 -5.91 27.36 0.78
C VAL A 173 -5.06 28.47 0.16
N CYS A 174 -4.43 28.22 -0.99
CA CYS A 174 -3.63 29.21 -1.70
C CYS A 174 -4.44 30.48 -2.01
N LYS A 175 -5.69 30.34 -2.45
CA LYS A 175 -6.56 31.50 -2.71
C LYS A 175 -6.84 32.33 -1.46
N LYS A 176 -7.08 31.68 -0.31
CA LYS A 176 -7.31 32.38 0.97
C LYS A 176 -6.05 33.11 1.42
N GLU A 177 -4.89 32.48 1.29
CA GLU A 177 -3.60 33.09 1.64
C GLU A 177 -3.25 34.27 0.73
N ALA A 178 -3.52 34.18 -0.58
CA ALA A 178 -3.35 35.29 -1.51
C ALA A 178 -4.21 36.51 -1.10
N VAL A 179 -5.50 36.30 -0.81
CA VAL A 179 -6.39 37.38 -0.33
C VAL A 179 -5.91 37.99 0.98
N ARG A 180 -5.37 37.18 1.90
CA ARG A 180 -4.78 37.68 3.15
C ARG A 180 -3.55 38.54 2.88
N ALA A 181 -2.66 38.11 1.98
CA ALA A 181 -1.47 38.86 1.59
C ALA A 181 -1.84 40.23 0.98
N ASP A 182 -2.79 40.25 0.03
CA ASP A 182 -3.27 41.49 -0.60
C ASP A 182 -3.82 42.48 0.44
N ARG A 183 -4.57 41.99 1.42
CA ARG A 183 -5.08 42.83 2.51
C ARG A 183 -3.97 43.41 3.37
N VAL A 184 -2.93 42.62 3.69
CA VAL A 184 -1.78 43.10 4.47
C VAL A 184 -1.01 44.16 3.68
N ILE A 185 -0.77 43.94 2.39
CA ILE A 185 -0.13 44.93 1.51
C ILE A 185 -0.95 46.22 1.49
N GLY A 186 -2.27 46.14 1.28
CA GLY A 186 -3.14 47.30 1.28
C GLY A 186 -3.13 48.07 2.61
N ASN A 187 -3.07 47.36 3.75
CA ASN A 187 -2.94 47.98 5.07
C ASN A 187 -1.59 48.69 5.23
N ILE A 188 -0.49 48.07 4.79
CA ILE A 188 0.85 48.68 4.84
C ILE A 188 0.90 49.94 3.98
N ASP A 189 0.39 49.89 2.75
CA ASP A 189 0.31 51.03 1.84
C ASP A 189 -0.49 52.19 2.44
N HIS A 190 -1.59 51.88 3.14
CA HIS A 190 -2.38 52.88 3.85
C HIS A 190 -1.57 53.54 4.98
N CYS A 191 -0.93 52.74 5.84
CA CYS A 191 -0.08 53.26 6.91
C CYS A 191 1.06 54.15 6.37
N LEU A 192 1.72 53.74 5.28
CA LEU A 192 2.79 54.53 4.66
C LEU A 192 2.29 55.88 4.15
N ARG A 193 1.11 55.92 3.51
CA ARG A 193 0.48 57.18 3.08
C ARG A 193 0.19 58.10 4.26
N THR A 194 -0.42 57.59 5.33
CA THR A 194 -0.73 58.37 6.52
C THR A 194 0.53 58.93 7.17
N LEU A 195 1.58 58.12 7.31
CA LEU A 195 2.87 58.56 7.86
C LEU A 195 3.50 59.66 7.02
N SER A 196 3.44 59.55 5.69
CA SER A 196 3.95 60.60 4.79
C SER A 196 3.17 61.92 4.95
N THR A 197 1.84 61.86 5.10
CA THR A 197 1.02 63.05 5.35
C THR A 197 1.39 63.70 6.68
N CYS A 198 1.44 62.93 7.77
CA CYS A 198 1.84 63.45 9.08
C CYS A 198 3.24 64.06 9.07
N SER A 199 4.18 63.46 8.33
CA SER A 199 5.54 64.01 8.16
C SER A 199 5.53 65.37 7.45
N ASN A 200 4.69 65.54 6.43
CA ASN A 200 4.58 66.82 5.73
C ASN A 200 3.95 67.90 6.61
N ASP A 201 2.91 67.55 7.36
CA ASP A 201 2.25 68.46 8.30
C ASP A 201 3.21 68.95 9.39
N LEU A 202 4.07 68.06 9.90
CA LEU A 202 5.13 68.40 10.86
C LEU A 202 6.13 69.42 10.28
N VAL A 203 6.51 69.28 9.01
CA VAL A 203 7.43 70.23 8.34
C VAL A 203 6.78 71.60 8.16
N VAL A 204 5.49 71.64 7.81
CA VAL A 204 4.73 72.90 7.66
C VAL A 204 4.63 73.64 9.00
N ILE A 205 4.25 72.94 10.07
CA ILE A 205 4.13 73.54 11.41
C ILE A 205 5.48 74.09 11.90
N GLN A 206 6.59 73.41 11.61
CA GLN A 206 7.93 73.89 11.95
C GLN A 206 8.33 75.16 11.16
N GLY A 207 7.86 75.32 9.92
CA GLY A 207 8.12 76.52 9.11
C GLY A 207 7.26 77.73 9.46
N GLU A 208 6.08 77.55 10.08
CA GLU A 208 5.22 78.65 10.54
C GLU A 208 5.64 79.21 11.91
N LEU A 209 6.45 78.45 12.67
CA LEU A 209 6.96 78.85 13.99
C LEU A 209 8.33 79.55 13.94
N SER A 210 8.92 79.70 12.75
CA SER A 210 10.21 80.36 12.47
C SER A 210 10.03 81.70 11.78
#